data_AF-A0A7S1GCM9-F1
#
_entry.id   AF-A0A7S1GCM9-F1
#
_cell.length_a   1.000
_cell.length_b   1.000
_cell.length_c   1.000
_cell.angle_alpha   90.00
_cell.angle_beta   90.00
_cell.angle_gamma   90.00
#
_symmetry.space_group_name_H-M   'P 1'
#
loop_
_entity.id
_entity.type
_entity.pdbx_description
1 polymer ?
#
loop_
_entity_poly.entity_id
_entity_poly.type
_entity_poly.pdbx_seq_one_letter_code
_entity_poly.pdbx_strand_id
1 'polypeptide(L)'
;NDGTSGGDKADDAVAPGGEHTYEWGVPERAGPGPNDASSIVWEYHSHVNEVNDTAGGLVGPIVIARAGAAGDDGRATDIDRELFYLFAAFDESTSILAEANMEAHVSSISGADGEVHEADE
;
A
#
# COMPACT_ATOMS: atom_id res chain seq x y z
N ASN A 1 2.50 21.05 -3.17
CA ASN A 1 2.28 22.08 -2.13
C ASN A 1 0.77 22.32 -2.07
N ASP A 2 0.17 21.77 -1.03
CA ASP A 2 -1.25 21.73 -0.68
C ASP A 2 -1.66 22.86 0.30
N GLY A 3 -0.71 23.70 0.73
CA GLY A 3 -0.97 24.88 1.57
C GLY A 3 -1.01 24.62 3.08
N THR A 4 -0.78 23.39 3.54
CA THR A 4 -0.66 23.05 4.97
C THR A 4 0.73 23.36 5.52
N SER A 5 0.90 23.52 6.84
CA SER A 5 2.19 23.86 7.45
C SER A 5 2.30 23.46 8.93
N GLY A 6 3.53 23.37 9.45
CA GLY A 6 3.76 23.13 10.87
C GLY A 6 3.32 21.74 11.31
N GLY A 7 2.44 21.66 12.31
CA GLY A 7 1.91 20.39 12.82
C GLY A 7 1.06 19.63 11.80
N ASP A 8 0.42 20.34 10.87
CA ASP A 8 -0.41 19.77 9.79
C ASP A 8 0.41 19.07 8.69
N LYS A 9 1.72 18.88 8.92
CA LYS A 9 2.66 18.17 8.04
C LYS A 9 3.20 16.90 8.69
N ALA A 10 2.80 16.60 9.92
CA ALA A 10 3.31 15.44 10.67
C ALA A 10 2.74 14.11 10.16
N ASP A 11 1.62 14.16 9.44
CA ASP A 11 0.92 13.04 8.82
C ASP A 11 1.43 12.74 7.40
N ASP A 12 1.99 13.74 6.71
CA ASP A 12 2.52 13.64 5.34
C ASP A 12 3.66 12.61 5.21
N ALA A 13 4.53 12.50 6.22
CA ALA A 13 5.65 11.56 6.23
C ALA A 13 6.08 11.20 7.65
N VAL A 14 6.04 9.91 7.97
CA VAL A 14 6.52 9.37 9.25
C VAL A 14 7.93 8.80 9.07
N ALA A 15 8.91 9.38 9.75
CA ALA A 15 10.30 8.94 9.65
C ALA A 15 10.51 7.54 10.27
N PRO A 16 11.57 6.80 9.88
CA PRO A 16 11.90 5.53 10.51
C PRO A 16 12.01 5.63 12.04
N GLY A 17 11.31 4.75 12.75
CA GLY A 17 11.22 4.78 14.23
C GLY A 17 10.29 5.85 14.79
N GLY A 18 9.65 6.65 13.94
CA GLY A 18 8.59 7.58 14.32
C GLY A 18 7.24 6.90 14.49
N GLU A 19 6.30 7.62 15.08
CA GLU A 19 4.92 7.20 15.28
C GLU A 19 3.98 8.37 14.94
N HIS A 20 2.87 8.06 14.31
CA HIS A 20 1.79 9.01 14.06
C HIS A 20 0.45 8.31 14.28
N THR A 21 -0.51 9.02 14.87
CA THR A 21 -1.90 8.55 15.01
C THR A 21 -2.77 9.29 14.01
N TYR A 22 -3.24 8.59 12.98
CA TYR A 22 -4.17 9.15 12.00
C TYR A 22 -5.60 9.10 12.55
N GLU A 23 -6.32 10.22 12.46
CA GLU A 23 -7.74 10.31 12.82
C GLU A 23 -8.58 10.59 11.57
N TRP A 24 -9.45 9.64 11.21
CA TRP A 24 -10.34 9.76 10.06
C TRP A 24 -11.80 9.72 10.49
N GLY A 25 -12.55 10.78 10.17
CA GLY A 25 -14.00 10.75 10.27
C GLY A 25 -14.60 9.85 9.19
N VAL A 26 -15.62 9.08 9.53
CA VAL A 26 -16.38 8.24 8.59
C VAL A 26 -17.74 8.90 8.30
N PRO A 27 -17.82 9.85 7.35
CA PRO A 27 -19.08 10.46 6.95
C PRO A 27 -19.94 9.47 6.14
N GLU A 28 -21.23 9.76 5.99
CA GLU A 28 -22.16 8.92 5.23
C GLU A 28 -21.66 8.59 3.81
N ARG A 29 -21.02 9.56 3.14
CA ARG A 29 -20.43 9.37 1.80
C ARG A 29 -19.27 8.36 1.73
N ALA A 30 -18.67 8.02 2.87
CA ALA A 30 -17.60 7.01 2.95
C ALA A 30 -18.18 5.61 3.12
N GLY A 31 -19.45 5.47 3.48
CA GLY A 31 -20.13 4.19 3.60
C GLY A 31 -20.83 3.74 2.32
N PRO A 32 -21.46 2.56 2.34
CA PRO A 32 -22.22 2.03 1.22
C PRO A 32 -23.40 2.93 0.84
N GLY A 33 -23.62 3.14 -0.45
CA GLY A 33 -24.80 3.82 -0.98
C GLY A 33 -26.09 3.02 -0.76
N PRO A 34 -27.26 3.58 -1.16
CA PRO A 34 -28.56 2.94 -0.93
C PRO A 34 -28.74 1.59 -1.64
N ASN A 35 -28.04 1.37 -2.75
CA ASN A 35 -28.11 0.15 -3.55
C ASN A 35 -26.87 -0.75 -3.40
N ASP A 36 -25.90 -0.34 -2.58
CA ASP A 36 -24.71 -1.14 -2.30
C ASP A 36 -25.00 -2.18 -1.22
N ALA A 37 -24.10 -3.15 -1.10
CA ALA A 37 -24.11 -4.12 -0.01
C ALA A 37 -24.04 -3.47 1.38
N SER A 38 -24.08 -4.28 2.44
CA SER A 38 -23.97 -3.81 3.82
C SER A 38 -22.60 -3.25 4.20
N SER A 39 -21.57 -3.52 3.41
CA SER A 39 -20.25 -2.94 3.50
C SER A 39 -19.64 -2.65 2.12
N ILE A 40 -18.66 -1.75 2.09
CA ILE A 40 -17.82 -1.47 0.92
C ILE A 40 -16.35 -1.49 1.31
N VAL A 41 -15.48 -1.71 0.32
CA VAL A 41 -14.03 -1.70 0.48
C VAL A 41 -13.43 -0.42 -0.10
N TRP A 42 -12.56 0.20 0.69
CA TRP A 42 -11.64 1.24 0.31
C TRP A 42 -10.21 0.70 0.36
N GLU A 43 -9.28 1.45 -0.19
CA GLU A 43 -7.86 1.18 -0.12
C GLU A 43 -7.18 2.25 0.74
N TYR A 44 -6.20 1.84 1.54
CA TYR A 44 -5.22 2.74 2.13
C TYR A 44 -3.84 2.37 1.64
N HIS A 45 -2.99 3.37 1.44
CA HIS A 45 -1.60 3.18 1.09
C HIS A 45 -0.75 4.34 1.59
N SER A 46 0.57 4.14 1.64
CA SER A 46 1.49 5.26 1.88
C SER A 46 1.49 6.21 0.69
N HIS A 47 1.67 7.50 0.98
CA HIS A 47 1.62 8.57 -0.02
C HIS A 47 2.89 9.46 -0.02
N VAL A 48 3.95 9.05 0.69
CA VAL A 48 5.24 9.76 0.68
C VAL A 48 5.83 9.73 -0.72
N ASN A 49 5.88 8.53 -1.32
CA ASN A 49 6.06 8.34 -2.75
C ASN A 49 5.13 7.22 -3.19
N GLU A 50 3.90 7.60 -3.55
CA GLU A 50 2.78 6.70 -3.86
C GLU A 50 3.19 5.48 -4.72
N VAL A 51 3.91 5.69 -5.83
CA VAL A 51 4.30 4.60 -6.74
C VAL A 51 5.30 3.65 -6.08
N ASN A 52 6.40 4.19 -5.54
CA ASN A 52 7.47 3.38 -4.96
C ASN A 52 7.03 2.67 -3.67
N ASP A 53 6.20 3.33 -2.87
CA ASP A 53 5.70 2.82 -1.60
C ASP A 53 4.71 1.68 -1.82
N THR A 54 3.77 1.83 -2.77
CA THR A 54 2.83 0.76 -3.13
C THR A 54 3.54 -0.40 -3.82
N ALA A 55 4.53 -0.13 -4.69
CA ALA A 55 5.39 -1.17 -5.27
C ALA A 55 6.17 -1.93 -4.19
N GLY A 56 6.58 -1.26 -3.11
CA GLY A 56 7.16 -1.88 -1.92
C GLY A 56 6.17 -2.59 -1.00
N GLY A 57 4.86 -2.58 -1.34
CA GLY A 57 3.82 -3.30 -0.62
C GLY A 57 3.10 -2.52 0.49
N LEU A 58 3.30 -1.20 0.60
CA LEU A 58 2.62 -0.36 1.60
C LEU A 58 1.18 0.00 1.17
N VAL A 59 0.32 -1.02 1.12
CA VAL A 59 -1.07 -0.94 0.68
C VAL A 59 -1.94 -1.96 1.42
N GLY A 60 -3.21 -1.62 1.68
CA GLY A 60 -4.17 -2.55 2.26
C GLY A 60 -5.62 -2.10 2.13
N PRO A 61 -6.59 -2.97 2.50
CA PRO A 61 -8.01 -2.64 2.45
C PRO A 61 -8.50 -1.98 3.74
N ILE A 62 -9.43 -1.03 3.63
CA ILE A 62 -10.31 -0.57 4.71
C ILE A 62 -11.73 -1.00 4.36
N VAL A 63 -12.44 -1.62 5.30
CA VAL A 63 -13.85 -1.97 5.12
C VAL A 63 -14.72 -1.00 5.90
N ILE A 64 -15.70 -0.42 5.23
CA ILE A 64 -16.69 0.45 5.86
C ILE A 64 -18.06 -0.21 5.76
N ALA A 65 -18.62 -0.58 6.90
CA ALA A 65 -19.98 -1.07 7.01
C ALA A 65 -20.98 0.08 7.14
N ARG A 66 -22.22 -0.15 6.68
CA ARG A 66 -23.35 0.73 6.94
C ARG A 66 -23.56 0.85 8.46
N ALA A 67 -23.96 2.04 8.91
CA ALA A 67 -24.23 2.30 10.32
C ALA A 67 -25.21 1.26 10.89
N GLY A 68 -24.81 0.58 11.97
CA GLY A 68 -25.59 -0.48 12.62
C GLY A 68 -25.57 -1.85 11.95
N ALA A 69 -24.88 -2.02 10.82
CA ALA A 69 -24.74 -3.31 10.15
C ALA A 69 -23.54 -4.13 10.64
N ALA A 70 -22.51 -3.47 11.18
CA ALA A 70 -21.32 -4.12 11.75
C ALA A 70 -21.66 -4.87 13.04
N GLY A 71 -21.22 -6.12 13.13
CA GLY A 71 -21.24 -6.94 14.34
C GLY A 71 -20.06 -6.63 15.26
N ASP A 72 -19.96 -7.39 16.34
CA ASP A 72 -18.93 -7.21 17.38
C ASP A 72 -17.50 -7.46 16.85
N ASP A 73 -17.36 -8.20 15.76
CA ASP A 73 -16.09 -8.48 15.07
C ASP A 73 -15.76 -7.45 13.97
N GLY A 74 -16.58 -6.40 13.82
CA GLY A 74 -16.41 -5.33 12.82
C GLY A 74 -16.93 -5.66 11.43
N ARG A 75 -17.29 -6.92 11.19
CA ARG A 75 -17.85 -7.41 9.93
C ARG A 75 -19.34 -7.09 9.82
N ALA A 76 -19.85 -6.88 8.61
CA ALA A 76 -21.30 -6.76 8.44
C ALA A 76 -22.01 -8.10 8.73
N THR A 77 -23.05 -8.04 9.56
CA THR A 77 -23.75 -9.21 10.15
C THR A 77 -24.46 -10.13 9.15
N ASP A 78 -24.72 -9.64 7.93
CA ASP A 78 -25.36 -10.37 6.83
C ASP A 78 -24.36 -11.02 5.87
N ILE A 79 -23.06 -10.96 6.17
CA ILE A 79 -22.02 -11.57 5.35
C ILE A 79 -21.40 -12.73 6.13
N ASP A 80 -21.21 -13.91 5.53
CA ASP A 80 -20.61 -15.07 6.22
C ASP A 80 -19.07 -15.14 6.16
N ARG A 81 -18.48 -14.78 5.01
CA ARG A 81 -17.02 -14.75 4.78
C ARG A 81 -16.57 -13.49 4.02
N GLU A 82 -15.41 -12.93 4.37
CA GLU A 82 -14.77 -11.81 3.66
C GLU A 82 -13.48 -12.33 3.05
N LEU A 83 -13.24 -11.94 1.81
CA LEU A 83 -12.05 -12.27 1.04
C LEU A 83 -11.63 -10.98 0.35
N PHE A 84 -10.39 -10.56 0.57
CA PHE A 84 -9.84 -9.34 -0.01
C PHE A 84 -8.84 -9.74 -1.10
N TYR A 85 -9.03 -9.19 -2.29
CA TYR A 85 -8.14 -9.42 -3.43
C TYR A 85 -7.65 -8.07 -3.94
N LEU A 86 -6.34 -7.94 -4.05
CA LEU A 86 -5.70 -6.84 -4.75
C LEU A 86 -5.11 -7.40 -6.05
N PHE A 87 -5.64 -6.97 -7.18
CA PHE A 87 -5.11 -7.31 -8.50
C PHE A 87 -4.17 -6.18 -8.95
N ALA A 88 -2.87 -6.37 -8.77
CA ALA A 88 -1.85 -5.40 -9.13
C ALA A 88 -0.64 -6.08 -9.79
N ALA A 89 0.02 -5.36 -10.69
CA ALA A 89 1.35 -5.70 -11.18
C ALA A 89 2.38 -4.92 -10.36
N PHE A 90 3.00 -5.59 -9.39
CA PHE A 90 4.03 -4.98 -8.55
C PHE A 90 5.34 -4.89 -9.34
N ASP A 91 5.71 -3.66 -9.73
CA ASP A 91 7.00 -3.37 -10.37
C ASP A 91 8.09 -3.18 -9.32
N GLU A 92 8.72 -4.29 -8.93
CA GLU A 92 9.81 -4.32 -7.95
C GLU A 92 11.03 -3.47 -8.33
N SER A 93 11.20 -3.12 -9.61
CA SER A 93 12.29 -2.23 -10.02
C SER A 93 12.10 -0.79 -9.51
N THR A 94 10.87 -0.43 -9.16
CA THR A 94 10.50 0.87 -8.59
C THR A 94 10.27 0.82 -7.08
N SER A 95 10.32 -0.36 -6.47
CA SER A 95 10.13 -0.54 -5.02
C SER A 95 11.17 0.24 -4.21
N ILE A 96 10.77 0.75 -3.04
CA ILE A 96 11.71 1.30 -2.04
C ILE A 96 12.74 0.25 -1.58
N LEU A 97 12.48 -1.04 -1.80
CA LEU A 97 13.35 -2.15 -1.44
C LEU A 97 14.23 -2.63 -2.62
N ALA A 98 14.14 -2.01 -3.80
CA ALA A 98 14.80 -2.52 -5.01
C ALA A 98 16.31 -2.78 -4.81
N GLU A 99 17.05 -1.82 -4.25
CA GLU A 99 18.49 -1.95 -4.02
C GLU A 99 18.82 -3.01 -2.97
N ALA A 100 18.10 -3.01 -1.84
CA ALA A 100 18.28 -3.99 -0.78
C ALA A 100 17.98 -5.42 -1.28
N ASN A 101 16.94 -5.58 -2.12
CA ASN A 101 16.60 -6.86 -2.73
C ASN A 101 17.66 -7.32 -3.72
N MET A 102 18.25 -6.41 -4.51
CA MET A 102 19.36 -6.75 -5.40
C MET A 102 20.57 -7.27 -4.60
N GLU A 103 20.99 -6.57 -3.56
CA GLU A 103 22.11 -7.00 -2.72
C GLU A 103 21.84 -8.34 -2.02
N ALA A 104 20.63 -8.54 -1.51
CA ALA A 104 20.27 -9.73 -0.74
C ALA A 104 20.04 -10.98 -1.60
N HIS A 105 19.57 -10.82 -2.85
CA HIS A 105 19.05 -11.93 -3.65
C HIS A 105 19.73 -12.12 -5.00
N VAL A 106 20.49 -11.13 -5.48
CA VAL A 106 21.32 -11.28 -6.67
C VAL A 106 22.74 -11.59 -6.22
N SER A 107 23.12 -12.86 -6.27
CA SER A 107 24.54 -13.22 -6.15
C SER A 107 25.31 -12.53 -7.26
N SER A 108 26.46 -11.93 -6.95
CA SER A 108 27.38 -11.50 -7.99
C SER A 108 27.62 -12.68 -8.93
N ILE A 109 27.46 -12.47 -10.23
CA ILE A 109 27.94 -13.44 -11.21
C ILE A 109 29.46 -13.38 -11.11
N SER A 110 30.05 -14.25 -10.30
CA SER A 110 31.49 -14.51 -10.30
C SER A 110 31.81 -15.21 -11.62
N GLY A 111 32.07 -14.40 -12.64
CA GLY A 111 32.33 -14.84 -14.00
C GLY A 111 32.44 -13.69 -15.02
N ALA A 112 32.21 -12.44 -14.61
CA ALA A 112 32.63 -11.27 -15.39
C ALA A 112 34.13 -10.99 -15.20
N ASP A 113 34.94 -12.01 -15.43
CA ASP A 113 36.33 -11.86 -15.81
C ASP A 113 36.24 -11.38 -17.25
N GLY A 114 36.53 -10.10 -17.50
CA GLY A 114 36.29 -9.45 -18.78
C GLY A 114 37.10 -10.02 -19.94
N GLU A 115 36.69 -11.16 -20.50
CA GLU A 115 37.06 -11.59 -21.84
C GLU A 115 35.90 -11.31 -22.79
N VAL A 116 35.98 -10.14 -23.42
CA VAL A 116 35.21 -9.85 -24.63
C VAL A 116 35.84 -10.69 -25.73
N HIS A 117 35.23 -11.82 -26.08
CA HIS A 117 35.55 -12.49 -27.33
C HIS A 117 34.90 -11.70 -28.46
N GLU A 118 35.69 -10.88 -29.15
CA GLU A 118 35.33 -10.41 -30.48
C GLU A 118 35.10 -11.63 -31.38
N ALA A 119 33.95 -11.69 -32.03
CA ALA A 119 33.69 -12.67 -33.06
C ALA A 119 34.44 -12.23 -34.32
N ASP A 120 35.48 -12.98 -34.71
CA ASP A 120 36.10 -12.86 -36.03
C ASP A 120 35.07 -13.27 -37.11
N GLU A 121 34.85 -12.37 -38.07
CA GLU A 121 34.25 -12.66 -39.39
C GLU A 121 35.33 -13.03 -40.41
#